data_AF-A0A662HUT7-F1
#
_entry.id   AF-A0A662HUT7-F1
#
_cell.length_a   1.000
_cell.length_b   1.000
_cell.length_c   1.000
_cell.angle_alpha   90.00
_cell.angle_beta   90.00
_cell.angle_gamma   90.00
#
_symmetry.space_group_name_H-M   'P 1'
#
loop_
_entity.id
_entity.type
_entity.pdbx_description
1 polymer ?
#
loop_
_entity_poly.entity_id
_entity_poly.type
_entity_poly.pdbx_seq_one_letter_code
_entity_poly.pdbx_strand_id
1 'polypeptide(L)' 'MHLSIIFIDAALELVPKSLWSHPSVRATAARRGKKPGEILLDKSLHYHAMKRLPLSHK' A
#
# COMPACT_ATOMS: atom_id res chain seq x y z
N MET A 1 -35.22 -4.33 -11.04
CA MET A 1 -33.99 -4.56 -11.84
C MET A 1 -32.79 -4.26 -10.97
N HIS A 2 -31.72 -5.06 -11.05
CA HIS A 2 -30.52 -4.94 -10.20
C HIS A 2 -29.29 -4.73 -11.09
N LEU A 3 -28.42 -3.77 -10.73
CA LEU A 3 -27.16 -3.50 -11.39
C LEU A 3 -26.02 -3.84 -10.41
N SER A 4 -25.09 -4.67 -10.85
CA SER A 4 -23.87 -4.97 -10.11
C SER A 4 -22.66 -4.43 -10.88
N ILE A 5 -21.77 -3.74 -10.17
CA ILE A 5 -20.50 -3.23 -10.69
C ILE A 5 -19.38 -3.94 -9.94
N ILE A 6 -18.41 -4.47 -10.68
CA ILE A 6 -17.28 -5.22 -10.13
C ILE A 6 -16.00 -4.49 -10.53
N PHE A 7 -15.17 -4.16 -9.54
CA PHE A 7 -13.84 -3.61 -9.77
C PHE A 7 -12.83 -4.75 -9.78
N ILE A 8 -12.13 -4.91 -10.90
CA ILE A 8 -11.05 -5.88 -11.09
C ILE A 8 -9.73 -5.11 -11.04
N ASP A 9 -8.68 -5.71 -10.50
CA ASP A 9 -7.34 -5.11 -10.35
C ASP A 9 -7.31 -3.79 -9.57
N ALA A 10 -8.19 -3.63 -8.58
CA ALA A 10 -8.09 -2.51 -7.64
C ALA A 10 -6.76 -2.59 -6.88
N ALA A 11 -6.01 -1.48 -6.86
CA ALA A 11 -4.73 -1.36 -6.15
C ALA A 11 -4.92 -1.25 -4.61
N LEU A 12 -5.70 -2.17 -4.02
CA LEU A 12 -6.04 -2.18 -2.61
C LEU A 12 -5.38 -3.36 -1.90
N GLU A 13 -4.15 -3.14 -1.45
CA GLU A 13 -3.34 -4.14 -0.76
C GLU A 13 -2.67 -3.57 0.50
N LEU A 14 -2.32 -4.45 1.43
CA LEU A 14 -1.50 -4.11 2.59
C LEU A 14 -0.05 -3.93 2.17
N VAL A 15 0.73 -3.16 2.94
CA VAL A 15 2.15 -2.97 2.62
C VAL A 15 2.87 -4.33 2.63
N PRO A 16 3.53 -4.72 1.51
CA PRO A 16 4.22 -6.00 1.41
C PRO A 16 5.44 -6.03 2.34
N LYS A 17 5.77 -7.24 2.82
CA LYS A 17 6.84 -7.46 3.82
C LYS A 17 8.20 -6.90 3.39
N SER A 18 8.50 -6.93 2.10
CA SER A 18 9.73 -6.37 1.52
C SER A 18 9.90 -4.87 1.74
N LEU A 19 8.81 -4.14 2.02
CA LEU A 19 8.82 -2.69 2.24
C LEU A 19 8.74 -2.27 3.72
N TRP A 20 8.54 -3.21 4.66
CA TRP A 20 8.30 -2.89 6.07
C TRP A 20 9.43 -2.10 6.74
N SER A 21 10.67 -2.28 6.29
CA SER A 21 11.84 -1.59 6.82
C SER A 21 12.03 -0.18 6.25
N HIS A 22 11.30 0.19 5.19
CA HIS A 22 11.49 1.48 4.53
C HIS A 22 11.05 2.65 5.45
N PRO A 23 11.83 3.75 5.53
CA PRO A 23 11.53 4.86 6.44
C PRO A 23 10.12 5.45 6.28
N SER A 24 9.64 5.64 5.05
CA SER A 24 8.30 6.18 4.78
C SER A 24 7.16 5.26 5.27
N VAL A 25 7.37 3.94 5.20
CA VAL A 25 6.40 2.94 5.68
C VAL A 25 6.39 2.95 7.21
N ARG A 26 7.57 2.90 7.84
CA ARG A 26 7.70 2.94 9.31
C ARG A 26 7.10 4.22 9.89
N ALA A 27 7.35 5.37 9.27
CA ALA A 27 6.80 6.65 9.70
C ALA A 27 5.27 6.65 9.63
N THR A 28 4.69 6.13 8.54
CA THR A 28 3.24 6.03 8.40
C THR A 28 2.62 5.05 9.40
N ALA A 29 3.25 3.90 9.61
CA ALA A 29 2.83 2.88 10.57
C ALA A 29 2.85 3.44 12.01
N ALA A 30 3.95 4.11 12.39
CA ALA A 30 4.10 4.77 13.69
C ALA A 30 3.04 5.87 13.89
N ARG A 31 2.84 6.74 12.90
CA ARG A 31 1.81 7.80 12.95
C ARG A 31 0.40 7.23 13.13
N ARG A 32 0.14 6.03 12.61
CA ARG A 32 -1.15 5.33 12.73
C ARG A 32 -1.23 4.43 13.98
N GLY A 33 -0.15 4.26 14.75
CA GLY A 33 -0.09 3.34 15.89
C GLY A 33 -0.26 1.87 15.49
N LYS A 34 0.16 1.49 14.27
CA LYS A 34 -0.02 0.14 13.70
C LYS A 34 1.31 -0.47 13.26
N LYS A 35 1.33 -1.77 13.02
CA LYS A 35 2.47 -2.46 12.37
C LYS A 35 2.47 -2.16 10.87
N PRO A 36 3.63 -2.16 10.20
CA PRO A 36 3.73 -1.97 8.75
C PRO A 36 2.81 -2.88 7.93
N GLY A 37 2.66 -4.14 8.32
CA GLY A 37 1.76 -5.09 7.64
C GLY A 37 0.27 -4.83 7.85
N GLU A 38 -0.12 -3.85 8.66
CA GLU A 38 -1.52 -3.53 9.01
C GLU A 38 -1.99 -2.20 8.37
N ILE A 39 -1.15 -1.59 7.53
CA ILE A 39 -1.47 -0.35 6.80
C ILE A 39 -1.55 -0.62 5.30
N LEU A 40 -2.36 0.17 4.60
CA LEU A 40 -2.51 0.09 3.14
C LEU A 40 -1.24 0.57 2.43
N LEU A 41 -0.92 -0.07 1.31
CA LEU A 41 0.08 0.43 0.38
C LEU A 41 -0.49 1.63 -0.37
N ASP A 42 0.04 2.81 -0.07
CA ASP A 42 -0.43 4.07 -0.64
C ASP A 42 0.71 4.79 -1.36
N LYS A 43 0.56 5.03 -2.65
CA LYS A 43 1.58 5.69 -3.48
C LYS A 43 1.88 7.12 -3.04
N SER A 44 0.89 7.86 -2.52
CA SER A 44 1.08 9.23 -2.03
C SER A 44 1.96 9.29 -0.77
N LEU A 45 1.94 8.23 0.04
CA LEU A 45 2.70 8.13 1.30
C LEU A 45 3.99 7.31 1.15
N HIS A 46 3.98 6.30 0.29
CA HIS A 46 5.01 5.27 0.19
C HIS A 46 5.77 5.30 -1.15
N TYR A 47 5.63 6.37 -1.95
CA TYR A 47 6.25 6.52 -3.27
C TYR A 47 7.69 6.00 -3.34
N HIS A 48 8.56 6.45 -2.42
CA HIS A 48 9.97 6.05 -2.40
C HIS A 48 10.18 4.56 -2.08
N ALA A 49 9.33 3.96 -1.24
CA ALA A 49 9.37 2.53 -0.95
C ALA A 49 8.93 1.71 -2.17
N MET A 50 7.91 2.19 -2.89
CA MET A 50 7.29 1.50 -4.02
C MET A 50 8.12 1.54 -5.31
N LYS A 51 9.13 2.42 -5.43
CA LYS A 51 9.96 2.55 -6.64
C LYS A 51 10.61 1.24 -7.12
N ARG A 52 10.82 0.28 -6.21
CA ARG A 52 11.46 -1.02 -6.51
C ARG A 52 10.46 -2.18 -6.61
N LEU A 53 9.16 -1.92 -6.45
CA LEU A 53 8.16 -2.94 -6.63
C LEU A 53 7.94 -3.21 -8.12
N PRO A 54 7.77 -4.49 -8.52
CA PRO A 54 7.19 -4.82 -9.81
C PRO A 54 5.86 -4.08 -9.97
N LEU A 55 5.55 -3.58 -11.17
CA LEU A 55 4.28 -2.92 -11.48
C LEU A 55 4.01 -1.60 -10.73
N SER A 56 5.02 -0.88 -10.23
CA SER A 56 4.84 0.43 -9.56
C SER A 56 4.17 1.53 -10.41
N HIS A 57 3.95 1.26 -11.70
CA HIS A 57 3.30 2.12 -12.68
C HIS A 57 1.81 1.80 -12.88
N LYS A 58 1.32 0.65 -12.41
CA LYS A 58 -0.11 0.42 -12.23
C LYS A 58 -0.63 1.29 -11.08
#